data_AF-A0A961SHU3-F1
#
_entry.id   AF-A0A961SHU3-F1
#
_cell.length_a   1.000
_cell.length_b   1.000
_cell.length_c   1.000
_cell.angle_alpha   90.00
_cell.angle_beta   90.00
_cell.angle_gamma   90.00
#
_symmetry.space_group_name_H-M   'P 1'
#
loop_
_entity.id
_entity.type
_entity.pdbx_description
1 polymer ?
#
loop_
_entity_poly.entity_id
_entity_poly.type
_entity_poly.pdbx_seq_one_letter_code
_entity_poly.pdbx_strand_id
1 'polypeptide(L)'
;MPQLNPLDWAPQLIWLAITFGILYVLMLKIALPRIGSVIEKRAAKIAGDLGAAEKAKRDTEEALAGYEQALAEAKQKAHAIIEEGRAKLKAETDAERAKLEQELAAKSAEAAARIEKATEAAMKDINSVATDAAADIVRQLIGVAPSKADLEKAVTAARKA
;
A
#
# COMPACT_ATOMS: atom_id res chain seq x y z
N MET A 1 11.45 -76.96 -78.87
CA MET A 1 11.20 -76.50 -77.49
C MET A 1 9.70 -76.32 -77.34
N PRO A 2 8.97 -77.32 -76.82
CA PRO A 2 7.49 -77.32 -76.74
C PRO A 2 6.89 -76.20 -75.86
N GLN A 3 7.71 -75.43 -75.15
CA GLN A 3 7.28 -74.32 -74.27
C GLN A 3 6.90 -73.00 -74.99
N LEU A 4 7.01 -72.92 -76.31
CA LEU A 4 6.64 -71.73 -77.11
C LEU A 4 5.46 -72.01 -78.04
N ASN A 5 4.52 -72.85 -77.62
CA ASN A 5 3.25 -73.05 -78.32
C ASN A 5 2.26 -71.93 -77.93
N PRO A 6 1.82 -71.07 -78.86
CA PRO A 6 0.94 -69.92 -78.55
C PRO A 6 -0.44 -70.29 -77.99
N LEU A 7 -0.87 -71.54 -78.19
CA LEU A 7 -2.13 -72.08 -77.67
C LEU A 7 -2.14 -72.21 -76.13
N ASP A 8 -0.98 -72.37 -75.50
CA ASP A 8 -0.86 -72.51 -74.03
C ASP A 8 -0.89 -71.15 -73.30
N TRP A 9 -0.81 -70.03 -74.03
CA TRP A 9 -0.79 -68.68 -73.45
C TRP A 9 -2.18 -68.19 -73.04
N ALA A 10 -3.24 -68.61 -73.75
CA ALA A 10 -4.60 -68.15 -73.46
C ALA A 10 -5.12 -68.62 -72.07
N PRO A 11 -4.96 -69.90 -71.65
CA PRO A 11 -5.32 -70.33 -70.30
C PRO A 11 -4.53 -69.60 -69.20
N GLN A 12 -3.24 -69.34 -69.43
CA GLN A 12 -2.37 -68.63 -68.49
C GLN A 12 -2.81 -67.16 -68.30
N LEU A 13 -3.18 -66.48 -69.39
CA LEU A 13 -3.69 -65.11 -69.34
C LEU A 13 -5.05 -65.03 -68.63
N ILE A 14 -5.93 -66.02 -68.81
CA ILE A 14 -7.22 -66.08 -68.11
C ILE A 14 -7.00 -66.26 -66.60
N TRP A 15 -6.12 -67.18 -66.18
CA TRP A 15 -5.83 -67.38 -64.76
C TRP A 15 -5.11 -66.19 -64.12
N LEU A 16 -4.20 -65.56 -64.87
CA LEU A 16 -3.57 -64.30 -64.46
C LEU A 16 -4.64 -63.21 -64.25
N ALA A 17 -5.59 -63.05 -65.17
CA ALA A 17 -6.65 -62.06 -65.03
C ALA A 17 -7.56 -62.34 -63.82
N ILE A 18 -7.89 -63.62 -63.55
CA ILE A 18 -8.69 -64.02 -62.38
C ILE A 18 -7.94 -63.71 -61.08
N THR A 19 -6.69 -64.18 -60.95
CA THR A 19 -5.89 -63.99 -59.73
C THR A 19 -5.56 -62.52 -59.48
N PHE A 20 -5.21 -61.78 -60.54
CA PHE A 20 -4.99 -60.34 -60.49
C PHE A 20 -6.29 -59.59 -60.13
N GLY A 21 -7.43 -59.97 -60.69
CA GLY A 21 -8.74 -59.40 -60.36
C GLY A 21 -9.11 -59.59 -58.89
N ILE A 22 -8.91 -60.80 -58.35
CA ILE A 22 -9.14 -61.10 -56.92
C ILE A 22 -8.22 -60.24 -56.05
N LEU A 23 -6.92 -60.19 -56.37
CA LEU A 23 -5.94 -59.39 -55.62
C LEU A 23 -6.28 -57.89 -55.68
N TYR A 24 -6.69 -57.39 -56.84
CA TYR A 24 -7.09 -56.00 -57.05
C TYR A 24 -8.30 -55.62 -56.19
N VAL A 25 -9.34 -56.47 -56.17
CA VAL A 25 -10.52 -56.26 -55.32
C VAL A 25 -10.14 -56.30 -53.84
N LEU A 26 -9.23 -57.19 -53.43
CA LEU A 26 -8.74 -57.29 -52.05
C LEU A 26 -7.97 -56.01 -51.66
N MET A 27 -7.12 -55.49 -52.55
CA MET A 27 -6.42 -54.22 -52.34
C MET A 27 -7.40 -53.06 -52.20
N LEU A 28 -8.37 -52.93 -53.11
CA LEU A 28 -9.37 -51.87 -53.08
C LEU A 28 -10.24 -51.93 -51.84
N LYS A 29 -10.73 -53.11 -51.46
CA LYS A 29 -11.68 -53.26 -50.34
C LYS A 29 -11.04 -53.38 -48.97
N ILE A 30 -9.76 -53.74 -48.86
CA ILE A 30 -9.12 -53.98 -47.56
C ILE A 30 -7.90 -53.08 -47.35
N ALA A 31 -6.96 -53.07 -48.28
CA ALA A 31 -5.70 -52.34 -48.07
C ALA A 31 -5.89 -50.83 -48.11
N LEU A 32 -6.54 -50.30 -49.15
CA LEU A 32 -6.81 -48.86 -49.30
C LEU A 32 -7.60 -48.28 -48.12
N PRO A 33 -8.75 -48.85 -47.68
CA PRO A 33 -9.50 -48.29 -46.56
C PRO A 33 -8.74 -48.38 -45.24
N ARG A 34 -7.92 -49.42 -45.03
CA ARG A 34 -7.06 -49.50 -43.83
C ARG A 34 -6.02 -48.39 -43.80
N ILE A 35 -5.36 -48.12 -44.92
CA ILE A 35 -4.37 -47.03 -45.01
C ILE A 35 -5.05 -45.68 -44.81
N GLY A 36 -6.18 -45.45 -45.47
CA GLY A 36 -6.98 -44.23 -45.32
C GLY A 36 -7.39 -43.99 -43.87
N SER A 37 -7.90 -45.02 -43.19
CA SER A 37 -8.29 -44.92 -41.77
C SER A 37 -7.11 -44.58 -40.85
N VAL A 38 -5.91 -45.10 -41.11
CA VAL A 38 -4.72 -44.77 -40.32
C VAL A 38 -4.29 -43.31 -40.52
N ILE A 39 -4.32 -42.82 -41.77
CA ILE A 39 -4.00 -41.43 -42.09
C ILE A 39 -5.01 -40.49 -41.40
N GLU A 40 -6.30 -40.79 -41.53
CA GLU A 40 -7.37 -39.99 -40.92
C GLU A 40 -7.25 -39.97 -39.38
N LYS A 41 -7.02 -41.13 -38.74
CA LYS A 41 -6.79 -41.20 -37.29
C LYS A 41 -5.61 -40.36 -36.84
N ARG A 42 -4.49 -40.38 -37.59
CA ARG A 42 -3.32 -39.55 -37.29
C ARG A 42 -3.63 -38.08 -37.46
N ALA A 43 -4.28 -37.70 -38.56
CA ALA A 43 -4.69 -36.32 -38.81
C ALA A 43 -5.64 -35.80 -37.72
N ALA A 44 -6.65 -36.58 -37.36
CA ALA A 44 -7.60 -36.26 -36.29
C ALA A 44 -6.90 -36.13 -34.93
N LYS A 45 -5.95 -37.03 -34.62
CA LYS A 45 -5.17 -36.96 -33.38
C LYS A 45 -4.31 -35.69 -33.34
N ILE A 46 -3.59 -35.38 -34.42
CA ILE A 46 -2.76 -34.17 -34.50
C ILE A 46 -3.61 -32.91 -34.35
N ALA A 47 -4.75 -32.84 -35.06
CA ALA A 47 -5.68 -31.72 -34.95
C ALA A 47 -6.25 -31.58 -33.53
N GLY A 48 -6.60 -32.69 -32.88
CA GLY A 48 -7.06 -32.71 -31.50
C GLY A 48 -5.97 -32.24 -30.52
N ASP A 49 -4.75 -32.75 -30.65
CA ASP A 49 -3.62 -32.38 -29.80
C ASP A 49 -3.27 -30.89 -29.98
N LEU A 50 -3.28 -30.37 -31.22
CA LEU A 50 -3.08 -28.95 -31.51
C LEU A 50 -4.18 -28.07 -30.92
N GLY A 51 -5.45 -28.46 -31.09
CA GLY A 51 -6.58 -27.71 -30.51
C GLY A 51 -6.54 -27.69 -28.98
N ALA A 52 -6.16 -28.80 -28.35
CA ALA A 52 -5.97 -28.87 -26.90
C ALA A 52 -4.81 -27.97 -26.45
N ALA A 53 -3.70 -27.95 -27.19
CA ALA A 53 -2.56 -27.10 -26.89
C ALA A 53 -2.90 -25.61 -27.04
N GLU A 54 -3.62 -25.22 -28.10
CA GLU A 54 -4.09 -23.84 -28.29
C GLU A 54 -5.05 -23.41 -27.18
N LYS A 55 -5.97 -24.28 -26.79
CA LYS A 55 -6.90 -24.00 -25.69
C LYS A 55 -6.13 -23.82 -24.37
N ALA A 56 -5.24 -24.75 -24.03
CA ALA A 56 -4.43 -24.64 -22.82
C ALA A 56 -3.58 -23.36 -22.80
N LYS A 57 -3.03 -22.97 -23.96
CA LYS A 57 -2.31 -21.71 -24.12
C LYS A 57 -3.21 -20.50 -23.85
N ARG A 58 -4.40 -20.43 -24.47
CA ARG A 58 -5.36 -19.34 -24.25
C ARG A 58 -5.81 -19.25 -22.80
N ASP A 59 -6.17 -20.38 -22.19
CA ASP A 59 -6.59 -20.43 -20.79
C ASP A 59 -5.46 -19.92 -19.87
N THR A 60 -4.20 -20.23 -20.18
CA THR A 60 -3.02 -19.75 -19.44
C THR A 60 -2.80 -18.26 -19.63
N GLU A 61 -2.91 -17.75 -20.86
CA GLU A 61 -2.78 -16.32 -21.17
C GLU A 61 -3.86 -15.49 -20.47
N GLU A 62 -5.11 -15.98 -20.45
CA GLU A 62 -6.22 -15.34 -19.73
C GLU A 62 -6.00 -15.35 -18.22
N ALA A 63 -5.56 -16.48 -17.66
CA ALA A 63 -5.23 -16.59 -16.24
C ALA A 63 -4.08 -15.66 -15.84
N LEU A 64 -3.04 -15.55 -16.67
CA LEU A 64 -1.92 -14.62 -16.47
C LEU A 64 -2.38 -13.18 -16.51
N ALA A 65 -3.18 -12.80 -17.51
CA ALA A 65 -3.72 -11.45 -17.62
C ALA A 65 -4.58 -11.07 -16.39
N GLY A 66 -5.46 -11.98 -15.95
CA GLY A 66 -6.27 -11.77 -14.74
C GLY A 66 -5.42 -11.67 -13.47
N TYR A 67 -4.38 -12.48 -13.35
CA TYR A 67 -3.44 -12.42 -12.24
C TYR A 67 -2.65 -11.10 -12.20
N GLU A 68 -2.11 -10.67 -13.35
CA GLU A 68 -1.37 -9.41 -13.47
C GLU A 68 -2.26 -8.21 -13.16
N GLN A 69 -3.51 -8.20 -13.65
CA GLN A 69 -4.48 -7.17 -13.32
C GLN A 69 -4.77 -7.14 -11.81
N ALA A 70 -5.06 -8.29 -11.20
CA ALA A 70 -5.31 -8.38 -9.76
C ALA A 70 -4.12 -7.89 -8.93
N LEU A 71 -2.89 -8.21 -9.36
CA LEU A 71 -1.67 -7.74 -8.72
C LEU A 71 -1.49 -6.22 -8.85
N ALA A 72 -1.78 -5.66 -10.03
CA ALA A 72 -1.73 -4.22 -10.27
C ALA A 72 -2.76 -3.48 -9.40
N GLU A 73 -3.99 -3.96 -9.36
CA GLU A 73 -5.05 -3.40 -8.50
C GLU A 73 -4.70 -3.50 -7.01
N ALA A 74 -4.14 -4.63 -6.56
CA ALA A 74 -3.71 -4.79 -5.18
C ALA A 74 -2.60 -3.81 -4.81
N LYS A 75 -1.61 -3.60 -5.69
CA LYS A 75 -0.55 -2.60 -5.49
C LYS A 75 -1.13 -1.18 -5.43
N GLN A 76 -2.04 -0.83 -6.34
CA GLN A 76 -2.70 0.47 -6.35
C GLN A 76 -3.51 0.71 -5.06
N LYS A 77 -4.29 -0.28 -4.61
CA LYS A 77 -5.03 -0.21 -3.35
C LYS A 77 -4.09 -0.06 -2.15
N ALA A 78 -3.00 -0.80 -2.10
CA ALA A 78 -2.00 -0.67 -1.04
C ALA A 78 -1.39 0.74 -1.01
N HIS A 79 -1.01 1.29 -2.16
CA HIS A 79 -0.53 2.68 -2.26
C HIS A 79 -1.58 3.69 -1.80
N ALA A 80 -2.84 3.53 -2.22
CA ALA A 80 -3.93 4.40 -1.81
C ALA A 80 -4.13 4.37 -0.29
N ILE A 81 -4.12 3.19 0.34
CA ILE A 81 -4.23 3.03 1.80
C ILE A 81 -3.06 3.70 2.52
N ILE A 82 -1.83 3.57 2.00
CA ILE A 82 -0.65 4.20 2.60
C ILE A 82 -0.76 5.72 2.54
N GLU A 83 -1.16 6.27 1.40
CA GLU A 83 -1.30 7.73 1.24
C GLU A 83 -2.47 8.28 2.07
N GLU A 84 -3.60 7.58 2.12
CA GLU A 84 -4.72 7.94 3.00
C GLU A 84 -4.31 7.88 4.48
N GLY A 85 -3.60 6.83 4.89
CA GLY A 85 -3.08 6.67 6.25
C GLY A 85 -2.10 7.79 6.63
N ARG A 86 -1.19 8.16 5.73
CA ARG A 86 -0.26 9.29 5.93
C ARG A 86 -1.00 10.62 6.04
N ALA A 87 -1.99 10.85 5.18
CA ALA A 87 -2.80 12.06 5.20
C ALA A 87 -3.58 12.20 6.53
N LYS A 88 -4.23 11.11 6.99
CA LYS A 88 -4.93 11.07 8.28
C LYS A 88 -3.98 11.29 9.45
N LEU A 89 -2.85 10.57 9.49
CA LEU A 89 -1.86 10.72 10.55
C LEU A 89 -1.31 12.15 10.62
N LYS A 90 -1.04 12.77 9.47
CA LYS A 90 -0.59 14.16 9.41
C LYS A 90 -1.67 15.10 9.96
N ALA A 91 -2.92 14.94 9.52
CA ALA A 91 -4.02 15.77 10.00
C ALA A 91 -4.24 15.64 11.52
N GLU A 92 -4.19 14.42 12.06
CA GLU A 92 -4.28 14.17 13.50
C GLU A 92 -3.10 14.79 14.26
N THR A 93 -1.88 14.64 13.74
CA THR A 93 -0.68 15.23 14.36
C THR A 93 -0.74 16.74 14.37
N ASP A 94 -1.17 17.37 13.27
CA ASP A 94 -1.29 18.82 13.15
C ASP A 94 -2.40 19.35 14.09
N ALA A 95 -3.52 18.64 14.20
CA ALA A 95 -4.61 18.98 15.13
C ALA A 95 -4.17 18.88 16.60
N GLU A 96 -3.49 17.80 16.98
CA GLU A 96 -3.00 17.61 18.35
C GLU A 96 -1.92 18.63 18.70
N ARG A 97 -1.02 18.94 17.76
CA ARG A 97 -0.04 20.02 17.92
C ARG A 97 -0.70 21.37 18.16
N ALA A 98 -1.69 21.74 17.34
CA ALA A 98 -2.40 23.01 17.50
C ALA A 98 -3.11 23.09 18.87
N LYS A 99 -3.68 21.98 19.34
CA LYS A 99 -4.29 21.91 20.67
C LYS A 99 -3.25 22.06 21.79
N LEU A 100 -2.14 21.33 21.71
CA LEU A 100 -1.04 21.44 22.67
C LEU A 100 -0.43 22.85 22.70
N GLU A 101 -0.27 23.50 21.55
CA GLU A 101 0.18 24.88 21.46
C GLU A 101 -0.78 25.85 22.16
N GLN A 102 -2.09 25.68 21.98
CA GLN A 102 -3.09 26.48 22.69
C GLN A 102 -3.06 26.25 24.20
N GLU A 103 -2.98 24.99 24.65
CA GLU A 103 -2.87 24.66 26.07
C GLU A 103 -1.59 25.22 26.69
N LEU A 104 -0.46 25.15 25.97
CA LEU A 104 0.81 25.68 26.43
C LEU A 104 0.79 27.20 26.52
N ALA A 105 0.18 27.87 25.54
CA ALA A 105 -0.02 29.32 25.55
C ALA A 105 -0.93 29.78 26.71
N ALA A 106 -1.99 29.03 27.00
CA ALA A 106 -2.85 29.32 28.14
C ALA A 106 -2.10 29.14 29.47
N LYS A 107 -1.35 28.06 29.64
CA LYS A 107 -0.53 27.82 30.83
C LYS A 107 0.57 28.86 31.01
N SER A 108 1.22 29.30 29.94
CA SER A 108 2.26 30.32 30.02
C SER A 108 1.67 31.68 30.41
N ALA A 109 0.51 32.05 29.86
CA ALA A 109 -0.22 33.25 30.25
C ALA A 109 -0.66 33.21 31.73
N GLU A 110 -1.17 32.06 32.20
CA GLU A 110 -1.53 31.88 33.60
C GLU A 110 -0.31 31.99 34.52
N ALA A 111 0.80 31.35 34.16
CA ALA A 111 2.04 31.44 34.92
C ALA A 111 2.58 32.88 34.98
N ALA A 112 2.55 33.61 33.86
CA ALA A 112 2.95 35.02 33.81
C ALA A 112 2.08 35.88 34.74
N ALA A 113 0.75 35.70 34.70
CA ALA A 113 -0.17 36.42 35.58
C ALA A 113 0.04 36.07 37.07
N ARG A 114 0.37 34.82 37.40
CA ARG A 114 0.72 34.42 38.78
C ARG A 114 2.03 35.06 39.24
N ILE A 115 3.04 35.11 38.38
CA ILE A 115 4.31 35.77 38.67
C ILE A 115 4.07 37.26 38.92
N GLU A 116 3.32 37.94 38.07
CA GLU A 116 3.02 39.37 38.21
C GLU A 116 2.33 39.66 39.55
N LYS A 117 1.29 38.89 39.91
CA LYS A 117 0.62 39.01 41.22
C LYS A 117 1.56 38.74 42.39
N ALA A 118 2.43 37.74 42.29
CA ALA A 118 3.41 37.43 43.33
C ALA A 118 4.44 38.56 43.46
N THR A 119 4.87 39.17 42.36
CA THR A 119 5.77 40.33 42.36
C THR A 119 5.09 41.55 42.99
N GLU A 120 3.83 41.84 42.66
CA GLU A 120 3.07 42.93 43.27
C GLU A 120 2.93 42.73 44.79
N ALA A 121 2.59 41.51 45.23
CA ALA A 121 2.49 41.17 46.64
C ALA A 121 3.83 41.32 47.37
N ALA A 122 4.91 40.75 46.81
CA ALA A 122 6.25 40.87 47.36
C ALA A 122 6.71 42.33 47.45
N MET A 123 6.42 43.16 46.45
CA MET A 123 6.73 44.59 46.48
C MET A 123 5.94 45.33 47.55
N LYS A 124 4.70 44.93 47.82
CA LYS A 124 3.89 45.49 48.92
C LYS A 124 4.49 45.10 50.29
N ASP A 125 4.86 43.84 50.46
CA ASP A 125 5.48 43.34 51.68
C ASP A 125 6.82 44.02 51.94
N ILE A 126 7.65 44.21 50.91
CA ILE A 126 8.90 44.99 51.00
C ILE A 126 8.63 46.42 51.48
N ASN A 127 7.59 47.10 50.97
CA ASN A 127 7.26 48.46 51.44
C ASN A 127 6.85 48.45 52.92
N SER A 128 6.10 47.43 53.37
CA SER A 128 5.75 47.29 54.78
C SER A 128 7.00 47.11 55.64
N VAL A 129 7.86 46.15 55.28
CA VAL A 129 9.11 45.88 56.01
C VAL A 129 10.04 47.09 56.01
N ALA A 130 10.15 47.81 54.89
CA ALA A 130 10.95 49.03 54.81
C ALA A 130 10.39 50.16 55.69
N THR A 131 9.06 50.28 55.78
CA THR A 131 8.40 51.28 56.66
C THR A 131 8.63 50.93 58.13
N ASP A 132 8.49 49.66 58.50
CA ASP A 132 8.74 49.18 59.86
C ASP A 132 10.21 49.36 60.25
N ALA A 133 11.15 48.97 59.38
CA ALA A 133 12.58 49.16 59.60
C ALA A 133 12.98 50.65 59.70
N ALA A 134 12.41 51.51 58.85
CA ALA A 134 12.64 52.96 58.93
C ALA A 134 12.08 53.56 60.23
N ALA A 135 10.91 53.09 60.68
CA ALA A 135 10.31 53.50 61.95
C ALA A 135 11.21 53.13 63.14
N ASP A 136 11.76 51.91 63.14
CA ASP A 136 12.67 51.44 64.18
C ASP A 136 13.98 52.23 64.20
N ILE A 137 14.58 52.48 63.02
CA ILE A 137 15.80 53.30 62.91
C ILE A 137 15.56 54.72 63.43
N VAL A 138 14.46 55.37 63.01
CA VAL A 138 14.15 56.75 63.45
C VAL A 138 13.84 56.80 64.94
N ARG A 139 13.12 55.81 65.49
CA ARG A 139 12.86 55.71 66.93
C ARG A 139 14.15 55.57 67.72
N GLN A 140 15.11 54.80 67.22
CA GLN A 140 16.41 54.61 67.86
C GLN A 140 17.33 55.84 67.75
N LEU A 141 17.16 56.67 66.73
CA LEU A 141 17.97 57.87 66.49
C LEU A 141 17.45 59.13 67.22
N ILE A 142 16.14 59.36 67.22
CA ILE A 142 15.52 60.60 67.68
C ILE A 142 14.64 60.41 68.92
N GLY A 143 14.44 59.17 69.40
CA GLY A 143 13.72 58.84 70.63
C GLY A 143 12.19 59.00 70.56
N VAL A 144 11.66 59.55 69.47
CA VAL A 144 10.22 59.77 69.23
C VAL A 144 9.79 58.93 68.03
N ALA A 145 8.67 58.21 68.16
CA ALA A 145 8.10 57.45 67.06
C ALA A 145 7.45 58.41 66.04
N PRO A 146 7.92 58.47 64.78
CA PRO A 146 7.32 59.31 63.75
C PRO A 146 5.92 58.84 63.38
N SER A 147 5.10 59.73 62.84
CA SER A 147 3.73 59.39 62.42
C SER A 147 3.76 58.39 61.24
N LYS A 148 2.89 57.37 61.26
CA LYS A 148 2.80 56.38 60.17
C LYS A 148 2.57 57.03 58.80
N ALA A 149 1.80 58.11 58.75
CA ALA A 149 1.48 58.80 57.51
C ALA A 149 2.69 59.52 56.88
N ASP A 150 3.61 60.03 57.70
CA ASP A 150 4.81 60.71 57.21
C ASP A 150 5.88 59.71 56.76
N LEU A 151 6.01 58.58 57.47
CA LEU A 151 6.88 57.46 57.09
C LEU A 151 6.46 56.85 55.75
N GLU A 152 5.17 56.54 55.58
CA GLU A 152 4.65 55.96 54.33
C GLU A 152 4.88 56.90 53.14
N LYS A 153 4.69 58.22 53.32
CA LYS A 153 5.01 59.23 52.29
C LYS A 153 6.51 59.27 51.97
N ALA A 154 7.39 59.23 52.97
CA ALA A 154 8.83 59.29 52.79
C ALA A 154 9.38 58.03 52.08
N VAL A 155 8.94 56.83 52.48
CA VAL A 155 9.32 55.56 51.83
C VAL A 155 8.80 55.52 50.39
N THR A 156 7.57 55.99 50.15
CA THR A 156 7.01 56.05 48.79
C THR A 156 7.74 57.06 47.89
N ALA A 157 8.17 58.20 48.45
CA ALA A 157 8.96 59.19 47.73
C ALA A 157 10.36 58.66 47.37
N ALA A 158 11.03 57.97 48.30
CA ALA A 158 12.33 57.34 48.05
C ALA A 158 12.29 56.22 47.00
N ARG A 159 11.15 55.53 46.83
CA ARG A 159 10.95 54.49 45.81
C ARG A 159 10.78 55.04 44.39
N LYS A 160 10.39 56.31 44.22
CA LYS A 160 10.15 56.95 42.91
C LYS A 160 11.36 57.73 42.38
N ALA A 161 12.36 57.98 43.22
CA ALA A 161 13.63 58.63 42.88
C ALA A 161 14.64 57.60 42.34
#